data_AF-A0A2N2MQV6-F1
#
_entry.id   AF-A0A2N2MQV6-F1
#
_cell.length_a   1.000
_cell.length_b   1.000
_cell.length_c   1.000
_cell.angle_alpha   90.00
_cell.angle_beta   90.00
_cell.angle_gamma   90.00
#
_symmetry.space_group_name_H-M   'P 1'
#
loop_
_entity.id
_entity.type
_entity.pdbx_description
1 polymer ?
#
loop_
_entity_poly.entity_id
_entity_poly.type
_entity_poly.pdbx_seq_one_letter_code
_entity_poly.pdbx_strand_id
1 'polypeptide(L)'
;MDITELQVAAASKVASRVYAGLITRNEGIATLAKEHGMNSASASDFIADYKYLMNGKEFKRTMSAPAMNYFLEQILVEHGAKGLAQALTSLRLHIEYYEGQSETNMLKMRDVAEKFKTILLEQQSTSSPELAFDEAVSRALRDPQERRLQRIAEADKVPQVVQSQ
;
A
#
# COMPACT_ATOMS: atom_id res chain seq x y z
N MET A 1 -9.94 -17.76 22.00
CA MET A 1 -10.79 -16.56 21.86
C MET A 1 -10.54 -16.04 20.47
N ASP A 2 -11.57 -16.03 19.63
CA ASP A 2 -11.42 -15.60 18.25
C ASP A 2 -11.42 -14.07 18.20
N ILE A 3 -10.45 -13.50 17.47
CA ILE A 3 -10.35 -12.05 17.30
C ILE A 3 -11.45 -11.62 16.32
N THR A 4 -12.29 -10.67 16.73
CA THR A 4 -13.41 -10.18 15.92
C THR A 4 -12.97 -9.19 14.86
N GLU A 5 -13.78 -8.96 13.82
CA GLU A 5 -13.51 -7.95 12.80
C GLU A 5 -13.39 -6.53 13.39
N LEU A 6 -14.21 -6.20 14.40
CA LEU A 6 -14.11 -4.94 15.13
C LEU A 6 -12.77 -4.80 15.86
N GLN A 7 -12.27 -5.89 16.43
CA GLN A 7 -10.96 -5.93 17.09
C GLN A 7 -9.81 -5.80 16.08
N VAL A 8 -9.92 -6.42 14.90
CA VAL A 8 -8.96 -6.24 13.79
C VAL A 8 -8.91 -4.78 13.34
N ALA A 9 -10.09 -4.17 13.13
CA ALA A 9 -10.18 -2.77 12.71
C ALA A 9 -9.56 -1.82 13.74
N ALA A 10 -9.87 -2.02 15.03
CA ALA A 10 -9.25 -1.28 16.12
C ALA A 10 -7.73 -1.48 16.15
N ALA A 11 -7.25 -2.73 16.02
CA ALA A 11 -5.83 -3.05 16.03
C ALA A 11 -5.08 -2.38 14.88
N SER A 12 -5.62 -2.38 13.66
CA SER A 12 -5.01 -1.68 12.51
C SER A 12 -4.83 -0.20 12.80
N LYS A 13 -5.89 0.48 13.30
CA LYS A 13 -5.86 1.90 13.61
C LYS A 13 -4.87 2.24 14.74
N VAL A 14 -4.87 1.45 15.81
CA VAL A 14 -3.95 1.65 16.93
C VAL A 14 -2.51 1.38 16.51
N ALA A 15 -2.25 0.33 15.75
CA ALA A 15 -0.93 -0.01 15.27
C ALA A 15 -0.36 1.07 14.33
N SER A 16 -1.18 1.64 13.45
CA SER A 16 -0.82 2.82 12.63
C SER A 16 -0.39 4.01 13.50
N ARG A 17 -1.17 4.35 14.54
CA ARG A 17 -0.82 5.44 15.48
C ARG A 17 0.47 5.18 16.25
N VAL A 18 0.71 3.92 16.66
CA VAL A 18 1.98 3.52 17.30
C VAL A 18 3.14 3.67 16.32
N TYR A 19 2.97 3.22 15.07
CA TYR A 19 4.01 3.33 14.04
C TYR A 19 4.36 4.78 13.72
N ALA A 20 3.35 5.66 13.68
CA ALA A 20 3.51 7.10 13.49
C ALA A 20 4.11 7.83 14.73
N GLY A 21 4.34 7.12 15.84
CA GLY A 21 4.88 7.70 17.08
C GLY A 21 3.90 8.59 17.84
N LEU A 22 2.60 8.55 17.50
CA LEU A 22 1.56 9.36 18.14
C LEU A 22 1.20 8.84 19.54
N ILE A 23 1.39 7.54 19.76
CA ILE A 23 1.22 6.87 21.05
C ILE A 23 2.33 5.83 21.21
N THR A 24 2.67 5.49 22.44
CA THR A 24 3.63 4.43 22.74
C THR A 24 3.02 3.05 22.50
N ARG A 25 3.88 2.04 22.35
CA ARG A 25 3.46 0.64 22.23
C ARG A 25 2.63 0.18 23.42
N ASN A 26 3.00 0.59 24.65
CA ASN A 26 2.29 0.19 25.86
C ASN A 26 0.91 0.84 25.95
N GLU A 27 0.79 2.11 25.54
CA GLU A 27 -0.51 2.77 25.43
C GLU A 27 -1.39 2.08 24.39
N GLY A 28 -0.85 1.73 23.22
CA GLY A 28 -1.59 0.99 22.20
C GLY A 28 -2.12 -0.36 22.69
N ILE A 29 -1.29 -1.14 23.38
CA ILE A 29 -1.72 -2.41 24.00
C ILE A 29 -2.81 -2.16 25.05
N ALA A 30 -2.66 -1.15 25.88
CA ALA A 30 -3.63 -0.81 26.92
C ALA A 30 -4.97 -0.36 26.31
N THR A 31 -4.97 0.45 25.24
CA THR A 31 -6.17 0.86 24.51
C THR A 31 -6.89 -0.35 23.92
N LEU A 32 -6.18 -1.24 23.21
CA LEU A 32 -6.80 -2.43 22.62
C LEU A 32 -7.38 -3.38 23.67
N ALA A 33 -6.70 -3.53 24.81
CA ALA A 33 -7.18 -4.37 25.90
C ALA A 33 -8.39 -3.77 26.64
N LYS A 34 -8.32 -2.49 27.00
CA LYS A 34 -9.36 -1.84 27.83
C LYS A 34 -10.59 -1.44 27.06
N GLU A 35 -10.42 -0.90 25.85
CA GLU A 35 -11.52 -0.31 25.07
C GLU A 35 -12.13 -1.31 24.09
N HIS A 36 -11.34 -2.28 23.62
CA HIS A 36 -11.77 -3.25 22.60
C HIS A 36 -11.77 -4.70 23.09
N GLY A 37 -11.46 -4.94 24.37
CA GLY A 37 -11.46 -6.27 24.98
C GLY A 37 -10.49 -7.25 24.34
N MET A 38 -9.45 -6.77 23.64
CA MET A 38 -8.47 -7.62 22.97
C MET A 38 -7.47 -8.18 23.99
N ASN A 39 -7.08 -9.43 23.85
CA ASN A 39 -5.99 -10.00 24.65
C ASN A 39 -4.69 -9.21 24.42
N SER A 40 -4.00 -8.81 25.50
CA SER A 40 -2.79 -7.98 25.41
C SER A 40 -1.66 -8.60 24.59
N ALA A 41 -1.54 -9.94 24.54
CA ALA A 41 -0.57 -10.62 23.69
C ALA A 41 -0.95 -10.47 22.21
N SER A 42 -2.22 -10.69 21.85
CA SER A 42 -2.71 -10.45 20.49
C SER A 42 -2.55 -8.99 20.07
N ALA A 43 -2.86 -8.04 20.96
CA ALA A 43 -2.64 -6.61 20.72
C ALA A 43 -1.16 -6.29 20.45
N SER A 44 -0.27 -6.87 21.27
CA SER A 44 1.17 -6.78 21.13
C SER A 44 1.66 -7.31 19.78
N ASP A 45 1.12 -8.45 19.33
CA ASP A 45 1.46 -9.08 18.06
C ASP A 45 0.98 -8.23 16.87
N PHE A 46 -0.28 -7.77 16.84
CA PHE A 46 -0.77 -6.89 15.76
C PHE A 46 0.05 -5.61 15.61
N ILE A 47 0.41 -4.98 16.74
CA ILE A 47 1.24 -3.77 16.71
C ILE A 47 2.64 -4.07 16.16
N ALA A 48 3.21 -5.23 16.50
CA ALA A 48 4.51 -5.65 15.99
C ALA A 48 4.44 -5.98 14.49
N ASP A 49 3.44 -6.74 14.07
CA ASP A 49 3.25 -7.15 12.68
C ASP A 49 3.04 -5.94 11.76
N TYR A 50 2.24 -4.95 12.17
CA TYR A 50 2.11 -3.69 11.43
C TYR A 50 3.46 -3.00 11.21
N LYS A 51 4.31 -2.95 12.26
CA LYS A 51 5.65 -2.37 12.14
C LYS A 51 6.52 -3.16 11.15
N TYR A 52 6.42 -4.48 11.11
CA TYR A 52 7.17 -5.29 10.13
C TYR A 52 6.66 -5.07 8.71
N LEU A 53 5.34 -5.00 8.53
CA LEU A 53 4.70 -4.69 7.25
C LEU A 53 5.21 -3.36 6.70
N MET A 54 5.14 -2.29 7.50
CA MET A 54 5.60 -0.96 7.09
C MET A 54 7.10 -0.87 6.81
N ASN A 55 7.91 -1.77 7.38
CA ASN A 55 9.34 -1.81 7.16
C ASN A 55 9.78 -2.82 6.09
N GLY A 56 8.86 -3.59 5.51
CA GLY A 56 9.21 -4.64 4.55
C GLY A 56 10.06 -5.77 5.13
N LYS A 57 9.86 -6.11 6.42
CA LYS A 57 10.67 -7.11 7.14
C LYS A 57 9.87 -8.37 7.43
N GLU A 58 10.56 -9.51 7.53
CA GLU A 58 9.95 -10.78 7.97
C GLU A 58 9.34 -10.63 9.37
N PHE A 59 8.13 -11.15 9.54
CA PHE A 59 7.48 -11.32 10.84
C PHE A 59 7.13 -12.79 11.05
N LYS A 60 7.11 -13.24 12.30
CA LYS A 60 6.94 -14.67 12.66
C LYS A 60 5.64 -14.97 13.40
N ARG A 61 4.84 -13.94 13.71
CA ARG A 61 3.51 -14.13 14.29
C ARG A 61 2.50 -14.11 13.16
N THR A 62 1.60 -15.09 13.12
CA THR A 62 0.67 -15.21 12.00
C THR A 62 -0.63 -14.52 12.35
N MET A 63 -0.99 -13.51 11.56
CA MET A 63 -2.36 -12.99 11.51
C MET A 63 -3.27 -13.92 10.70
N SER A 64 -4.58 -13.86 10.91
CA SER A 64 -5.51 -14.54 10.00
C SER A 64 -5.51 -13.85 8.62
N ALA A 65 -5.84 -14.58 7.55
CA ALA A 65 -5.92 -13.99 6.21
C ALA A 65 -6.92 -12.82 6.11
N PRO A 66 -8.12 -12.86 6.74
CA PRO A 66 -9.01 -11.70 6.80
C PRO A 66 -8.36 -10.47 7.48
N ALA A 67 -7.62 -10.68 8.57
CA ALA A 67 -6.94 -9.59 9.26
C ALA A 67 -5.80 -9.00 8.42
N MET A 68 -5.02 -9.85 7.74
CA MET A 68 -3.97 -9.41 6.81
C MET A 68 -4.57 -8.60 5.66
N ASN A 69 -5.67 -9.07 5.06
CA ASN A 69 -6.37 -8.33 4.00
C ASN A 69 -6.80 -6.94 4.48
N TYR A 70 -7.38 -6.84 5.68
CA TYR A 70 -7.79 -5.55 6.24
C TYR A 70 -6.59 -4.62 6.46
N PHE A 71 -5.49 -5.13 7.01
CA PHE A 71 -4.29 -4.33 7.27
C PHE A 71 -3.67 -3.80 5.97
N LEU A 72 -3.56 -4.63 4.92
CA LEU A 72 -3.06 -4.18 3.62
C LEU A 72 -3.95 -3.12 2.97
N GLU A 73 -5.27 -3.25 3.12
CA GLU A 73 -6.23 -2.25 2.66
C GLU A 73 -6.04 -0.90 3.37
N GLN A 74 -5.92 -0.91 4.70
CA GLN A 74 -5.68 0.31 5.47
C GLN A 74 -4.31 0.92 5.17
N ILE A 75 -3.27 0.10 5.01
CA ILE A 75 -1.93 0.58 4.62
C ILE A 75 -1.96 1.22 3.23
N LEU A 76 -2.69 0.66 2.27
CA LEU A 76 -2.87 1.28 0.97
C LEU A 76 -3.56 2.64 1.08
N VAL A 77 -4.61 2.74 1.89
CA VAL A 77 -5.35 4.00 2.10
C VAL A 77 -4.47 5.05 2.79
N GLU A 78 -3.70 4.68 3.82
CA GLU A 78 -2.94 5.62 4.65
C GLU A 78 -1.55 5.96 4.07
N HIS A 79 -0.91 5.01 3.40
CA HIS A 79 0.50 5.10 2.97
C HIS A 79 0.70 4.90 1.46
N GLY A 80 -0.38 4.70 0.70
CA GLY A 80 -0.37 4.58 -0.75
C GLY A 80 0.42 3.37 -1.27
N ALA A 81 0.73 3.41 -2.57
CA ALA A 81 1.45 2.36 -3.27
C ALA A 81 2.80 2.00 -2.63
N LYS A 82 3.53 3.00 -2.09
CA LYS A 82 4.82 2.78 -1.43
C LYS A 82 4.66 1.95 -0.15
N GLY A 83 3.71 2.30 0.72
CA GLY A 83 3.43 1.53 1.93
C GLY A 83 2.94 0.11 1.59
N LEU A 84 2.06 -0.02 0.60
CA LEU A 84 1.58 -1.32 0.15
C LEU A 84 2.72 -2.21 -0.38
N ALA A 85 3.66 -1.66 -1.15
CA ALA A 85 4.82 -2.40 -1.65
C ALA A 85 5.73 -2.93 -0.52
N GLN A 86 5.94 -2.13 0.54
CA GLN A 86 6.67 -2.57 1.73
C GLN A 86 5.92 -3.71 2.43
N ALA A 87 4.61 -3.55 2.65
CA ALA A 87 3.79 -4.55 3.31
C ALA A 87 3.72 -5.88 2.53
N LEU A 88 3.61 -5.83 1.20
CA LEU A 88 3.68 -7.01 0.33
C LEU A 88 5.04 -7.70 0.39
N THR A 89 6.13 -6.93 0.48
CA THR A 89 7.48 -7.50 0.66
C THR A 89 7.55 -8.27 1.98
N SER A 90 7.04 -7.68 3.06
CA SER A 90 6.98 -8.32 4.38
C SER A 90 6.11 -9.59 4.38
N LEU A 91 4.92 -9.55 3.75
CA LEU A 91 4.04 -10.71 3.63
C LEU A 91 4.68 -11.85 2.82
N ARG A 92 5.39 -11.53 1.73
CA ARG A 92 6.13 -12.53 0.95
C ARG A 92 7.20 -13.23 1.79
N LEU A 93 7.99 -12.47 2.56
CA LEU A 93 9.00 -13.03 3.45
C LEU A 93 8.38 -13.95 4.51
N HIS A 94 7.24 -13.57 5.07
CA HIS A 94 6.50 -14.40 6.02
C HIS A 94 6.05 -15.74 5.39
N ILE A 95 5.48 -15.70 4.20
CA ILE A 95 5.04 -16.89 3.45
C ILE A 95 6.24 -17.81 3.20
N GLU A 96 7.33 -17.27 2.67
CA GLU A 96 8.55 -18.03 2.36
C GLU A 96 9.16 -18.67 3.61
N TYR A 97 9.19 -17.95 4.73
CA TYR A 97 9.65 -18.48 6.01
C TYR A 97 8.81 -19.68 6.46
N TYR A 98 7.48 -19.55 6.47
CA TYR A 98 6.61 -20.60 6.98
C TYR A 98 6.55 -21.84 6.09
N GLU A 99 6.50 -21.66 4.77
CA GLU A 99 6.53 -22.77 3.80
C GLU A 99 7.92 -23.43 3.74
N GLY A 100 8.99 -22.71 4.09
CA GLY A 100 10.33 -23.30 4.22
C GLY A 100 10.53 -24.11 5.51
N GLN A 101 9.73 -23.84 6.55
CA GLN A 101 9.82 -24.51 7.86
C GLN A 101 8.78 -25.61 8.06
N SER A 102 7.78 -25.73 7.18
CA SER A 102 6.68 -26.68 7.34
C SER A 102 6.25 -27.26 5.99
N GLU A 103 5.64 -28.44 6.00
CA GLU A 103 5.04 -29.04 4.80
C GLU A 103 3.71 -28.36 4.39
N THR A 104 3.35 -27.23 5.02
CA THR A 104 2.09 -26.54 4.80
C THR A 104 2.28 -25.38 3.83
N ASN A 105 1.38 -25.27 2.85
CA ASN A 105 1.31 -24.13 1.94
C ASN A 105 0.40 -23.05 2.51
N MET A 106 0.85 -21.80 2.54
CA MET A 106 0.07 -20.66 3.02
C MET A 106 -0.87 -20.10 1.94
N LEU A 107 -1.66 -20.96 1.31
CA LEU A 107 -2.49 -20.64 0.14
C LEU A 107 -3.34 -19.38 0.34
N LYS A 108 -4.03 -19.26 1.48
CA LYS A 108 -4.86 -18.08 1.77
C LYS A 108 -4.06 -16.77 1.86
N MET A 109 -2.82 -16.83 2.34
CA MET A 109 -1.95 -15.65 2.39
C MET A 109 -1.40 -15.31 1.00
N ARG A 110 -1.15 -16.32 0.15
CA ARG A 110 -0.80 -16.11 -1.26
C ARG A 110 -1.93 -15.44 -2.01
N ASP A 111 -3.18 -15.85 -1.79
CA ASP A 111 -4.35 -15.21 -2.40
C ASP A 111 -4.45 -13.72 -2.01
N VAL A 112 -4.21 -13.40 -0.73
CA VAL A 112 -4.15 -12.01 -0.26
C VAL A 112 -3.01 -11.25 -0.92
N ALA A 113 -1.81 -11.84 -1.00
CA ALA A 113 -0.66 -11.20 -1.62
C ALA A 113 -0.89 -10.90 -3.12
N GLU A 114 -1.43 -11.86 -3.87
CA GLU A 114 -1.71 -11.69 -5.31
C GLU A 114 -2.83 -10.66 -5.55
N LYS A 115 -3.89 -10.64 -4.73
CA LYS A 115 -4.92 -9.60 -4.79
C LYS A 115 -4.31 -8.19 -4.73
N PHE A 116 -3.48 -7.93 -3.71
CA PHE A 116 -2.91 -6.60 -3.50
C PHE A 116 -1.76 -6.26 -4.46
N LYS A 117 -1.06 -7.27 -4.98
CA LYS A 117 -0.09 -7.08 -6.06
C LYS A 117 -0.76 -6.61 -7.34
N THR A 118 -1.92 -7.17 -7.71
CA THR A 118 -2.71 -6.69 -8.84
C THR A 118 -3.12 -5.23 -8.67
N ILE A 119 -3.66 -4.88 -7.49
CA ILE A 119 -4.02 -3.48 -7.15
C ILE A 119 -2.79 -2.56 -7.27
N LEU A 120 -1.64 -2.99 -6.77
CA LEU A 120 -0.39 -2.22 -6.83
C LEU A 120 0.09 -2.01 -8.28
N LEU A 121 -0.09 -2.99 -9.17
CA LEU A 121 0.24 -2.88 -10.59
C LEU A 121 -0.73 -1.97 -11.34
N GLU A 122 -2.02 -2.03 -11.03
CA GLU A 122 -3.03 -1.14 -11.59
C GLU A 122 -2.73 0.32 -11.27
N GLN A 123 -2.35 0.63 -10.02
CA GLN A 123 -1.96 1.99 -9.62
C GLN A 123 -0.70 2.52 -10.33
N GLN A 124 0.21 1.63 -10.75
CA GLN A 124 1.41 2.00 -11.52
C GLN A 124 1.13 2.15 -13.02
N SER A 125 0.12 1.44 -13.52
CA SER A 125 -0.20 1.38 -14.95
C SER A 125 -1.04 2.58 -15.42
N THR A 126 -1.74 3.26 -14.50
CA THR A 126 -2.22 4.62 -14.74
C THR A 126 -1.01 5.56 -14.73
N SER A 127 -0.42 5.80 -15.90
CA SER A 127 0.46 6.96 -16.09
C SER A 127 -0.26 8.19 -15.55
N SER A 128 0.23 8.76 -14.44
CA SER A 128 -0.37 9.98 -13.90
C SER A 128 -0.39 11.03 -15.02
N PRO A 129 -1.49 11.78 -15.21
CA PRO A 129 -1.51 12.93 -16.12
C PRO A 129 -0.33 13.89 -15.86
N GLU A 130 0.16 13.94 -14.63
CA GLU A 130 1.34 14.70 -14.21
C GLU A 130 2.62 14.20 -14.88
N LEU A 131 2.82 12.87 -15.00
CA LEU A 131 4.00 12.30 -15.68
C LEU A 131 3.96 12.58 -17.18
N ALA A 132 2.79 12.44 -17.80
CA ALA A 132 2.61 12.77 -19.22
C ALA A 132 2.84 14.27 -19.47
N PHE A 133 2.38 15.13 -18.56
CA PHE A 133 2.60 16.56 -18.59
C PHE A 133 4.08 16.92 -18.44
N ASP A 134 4.75 16.37 -17.42
CA ASP A 134 6.17 16.63 -17.16
C ASP A 134 7.07 16.17 -18.32
N GLU A 135 6.73 15.04 -18.95
CA GLU A 135 7.42 14.57 -20.13
C GLU A 135 7.18 15.50 -21.34
N ALA A 136 5.95 16.00 -21.51
CA ALA A 136 5.62 16.97 -22.56
C ALA A 136 6.34 18.32 -22.34
N VAL A 137 6.40 18.81 -21.10
CA VAL A 137 7.15 20.02 -20.71
C VAL A 137 8.64 19.82 -20.97
N SER A 138 9.20 18.68 -20.56
CA SER A 138 10.62 18.36 -20.79
C SER A 138 10.96 18.24 -22.27
N ARG A 139 10.03 17.73 -23.10
CA ARG A 139 10.16 17.72 -24.56
C ARG A 139 10.14 19.15 -25.13
N ALA A 140 9.22 20.00 -24.66
CA ALA A 140 9.09 21.37 -25.11
C ALA A 140 10.33 22.23 -24.76
N LEU A 141 10.92 22.04 -23.57
CA LEU A 141 12.13 22.75 -23.15
C LEU A 141 13.37 22.37 -23.96
N ARG A 142 13.46 21.10 -24.40
CA ARG A 142 14.56 20.60 -25.24
C ARG A 142 14.38 20.93 -26.72
N ASP A 143 13.26 21.56 -27.09
CA ASP A 143 12.90 21.79 -28.47
C ASP A 143 13.64 23.01 -29.06
N PRO A 144 14.50 22.80 -30.07
CA PRO A 144 15.24 23.89 -30.70
C PRO A 144 14.32 24.92 -31.36
N GLN A 145 14.79 26.17 -31.45
CA GLN A 145 14.02 27.27 -32.03
C GLN A 145 13.56 26.98 -33.47
N GLU A 146 14.38 26.33 -34.28
CA GLU A 146 14.09 25.99 -35.69
C GLU A 146 12.89 25.05 -35.82
N ARG A 147 12.83 24.00 -35.00
CA ARG A 147 11.70 23.06 -34.93
C ARG A 147 10.42 23.76 -34.49
N ARG A 148 10.53 24.72 -33.56
CA ARG A 148 9.39 25.53 -33.11
C ARG A 148 8.84 26.42 -34.22
N LEU A 149 9.73 27.07 -34.98
CA LEU A 149 9.36 27.91 -36.11
C LEU A 149 8.74 27.11 -37.26
N GLN A 150 9.26 25.90 -37.54
CA GLN A 150 8.65 24.98 -38.51
C GLN A 150 7.20 24.63 -38.14
N ARG A 151 6.94 24.27 -36.87
CA ARG A 151 5.57 23.99 -36.43
C ARG A 151 4.63 25.18 -36.53
N ILE A 152 5.11 26.40 -36.26
CA ILE A 152 4.31 27.62 -36.41
C ILE A 152 4.00 27.88 -37.90
N ALA A 153 4.96 27.62 -38.79
CA ALA A 153 4.79 27.79 -40.23
C ALA A 153 3.86 26.73 -40.85
N GLU A 154 3.89 25.50 -40.32
CA GLU A 154 3.07 24.37 -40.77
C GLU A 154 1.67 24.36 -40.12
N ALA A 155 1.46 25.08 -39.03
CA ALA A 155 0.17 25.15 -38.36
C ALA A 155 -0.87 25.90 -39.21
N ASP A 156 -2.10 25.36 -39.22
CA ASP A 156 -3.24 26.02 -39.85
C ASP A 156 -3.44 27.42 -39.26
N LYS A 157 -3.67 28.42 -40.12
CA LYS A 157 -3.90 29.81 -39.71
C LYS A 157 -5.17 30.00 -38.89
N VAL A 158 -6.06 29.01 -38.92
CA VAL A 158 -7.36 29.04 -38.23
C VAL A 158 -7.50 27.75 -37.42
N PRO A 159 -7.87 27.81 -36.12
CA PRO A 159 -8.11 26.63 -35.33
C PRO A 159 -9.24 25.79 -35.94
N GLN A 160 -9.01 24.49 -36.06
CA GLN A 160 -10.05 23.53 -36.44
C GLN A 160 -11.09 23.48 -35.32
N VAL A 161 -12.36 23.70 -35.66
CA VAL A 161 -13.47 23.55 -34.71
C VAL A 161 -13.67 22.06 -34.44
N VAL A 162 -13.29 21.61 -33.25
CA VAL A 162 -13.58 20.25 -32.81
C VAL A 162 -15.07 20.16 -32.53
N GLN A 163 -15.84 19.48 -33.39
CA GLN A 163 -17.23 19.15 -33.10
C GLN A 163 -17.24 18.09 -32.00
N SER A 164 -17.56 18.49 -30.78
CA SER A 164 -17.84 17.59 -29.67
C SER A 164 -19.11 16.78 -29.95
N GLN A 165 -18.99 15.45 -29.94
CA GLN A 165 -20.13 14.51 -29.95
C GLN A 165 -20.77 14.40 -28.57
#